data_AF-A0A2U3N1L4-F1
#
_entry.id   AF-A0A2U3N1L4-F1
#
_cell.length_a   1.000
_cell.length_b   1.000
_cell.length_c   1.000
_cell.angle_alpha   90.00
_cell.angle_beta   90.00
_cell.angle_gamma   90.00
#
_symmetry.space_group_name_H-M   'P 1'
#
loop_
_entity.id
_entity.type
_entity.pdbx_description
1 polymer ?
#
loop_
_entity_poly.entity_id
_entity_poly.type
_entity_poly.pdbx_seq_one_letter_code
_entity_poly.pdbx_strand_id
1 'polypeptide(L)'
;MKISSFILTFSLALSSSFVSAATPSDQSIQQLFKVMNIEKITLETIQHIKPQIAEQADQMVKMVVKHDKLSDKEQKVSNQIADQMYKQTLTFISWKELQPIYTQVYKETYTQEEVEAQIDFYSTPTGQSILNKTPIVTQKTMVMMNGRIQQAMLDQSSNLKTLFKQLDELKRTDSK
;
A
#
# COMPACT_ATOMS: atom_id res chain seq x y z
N MET A 1 -10.33 70.49 -45.25
CA MET A 1 -9.40 69.37 -44.95
C MET A 1 -10.02 68.50 -43.88
N LYS A 2 -10.44 67.30 -44.26
CA LYS A 2 -10.94 66.22 -43.39
C LYS A 2 -10.18 64.98 -43.82
N ILE A 3 -9.44 64.33 -42.92
CA ILE A 3 -9.17 62.90 -43.05
C ILE A 3 -9.18 62.31 -41.63
N SER A 4 -10.15 61.42 -41.42
CA SER A 4 -10.50 60.75 -40.17
C SER A 4 -9.51 59.62 -39.87
N SER A 5 -9.05 59.52 -38.63
CA SER A 5 -8.34 58.35 -38.11
C SER A 5 -9.26 57.13 -38.06
N PHE A 6 -8.82 56.01 -38.63
CA PHE A 6 -9.44 54.69 -38.44
C PHE A 6 -8.49 53.88 -37.54
N ILE A 7 -8.90 53.61 -36.30
CA ILE A 7 -8.22 52.69 -35.40
C ILE A 7 -8.87 51.33 -35.60
N LEU A 8 -8.14 50.38 -36.17
CA LEU A 8 -8.56 48.99 -36.36
C LEU A 8 -8.12 48.19 -35.13
N THR A 9 -9.04 47.97 -34.19
CA THR A 9 -8.84 47.10 -33.02
C THR A 9 -9.04 45.64 -33.42
N PHE A 10 -7.95 44.87 -33.42
CA PHE A 10 -7.96 43.42 -33.60
C PHE A 10 -8.30 42.75 -32.26
N SER A 11 -9.57 42.37 -32.07
CA SER A 11 -10.02 41.59 -30.91
C SER A 11 -9.61 40.13 -31.08
N LEU A 12 -8.55 39.73 -30.37
CA LEU A 12 -8.13 38.34 -30.24
C LEU A 12 -9.04 37.65 -29.21
N ALA A 13 -10.06 36.94 -29.69
CA ALA A 13 -10.89 36.09 -28.85
C ALA A 13 -10.10 34.84 -28.42
N LEU A 14 -9.54 34.85 -27.20
CA LEU A 14 -9.08 33.64 -26.55
C LEU A 14 -10.31 32.83 -26.12
N SER A 15 -10.73 31.89 -26.98
CA SER A 15 -11.63 30.81 -26.57
C SER A 15 -10.84 29.83 -25.70
N SER A 16 -10.76 30.10 -24.41
CA SER A 16 -10.35 29.09 -23.44
C SER A 16 -11.44 28.02 -23.42
N SER A 17 -11.29 26.98 -24.24
CA SER A 17 -12.01 25.73 -24.06
C SER A 17 -11.62 25.23 -22.67
N PHE A 18 -12.49 25.45 -21.69
CA PHE A 18 -12.50 24.63 -20.49
C PHE A 18 -12.78 23.21 -20.99
N VAL A 19 -11.73 22.44 -21.23
CA VAL A 19 -11.83 21.00 -21.38
C VAL A 19 -12.31 20.53 -20.01
N SER A 20 -13.63 20.38 -19.86
CA SER A 20 -14.17 19.61 -18.75
C SER A 20 -13.58 18.22 -18.92
N ALA A 21 -12.63 17.87 -18.08
CA ALA A 21 -11.99 16.58 -18.16
C ALA A 21 -13.06 15.50 -18.02
N ALA A 22 -13.14 14.60 -19.00
CA ALA A 22 -14.24 13.65 -19.09
C ALA A 22 -14.12 12.62 -17.95
N THR A 23 -15.25 12.24 -17.34
CA THR A 23 -15.25 11.13 -16.39
C THR A 23 -14.88 9.83 -17.10
N PRO A 24 -14.02 8.98 -16.52
CA PRO A 24 -13.67 7.71 -17.13
C PRO A 24 -14.87 6.78 -17.34
N SER A 25 -14.86 6.08 -18.48
CA SER A 25 -15.80 5.01 -18.79
C SER A 25 -15.49 3.73 -18.00
N ASP A 26 -16.53 2.94 -17.71
CA ASP A 26 -16.37 1.65 -17.02
C ASP A 26 -15.43 0.70 -17.78
N GLN A 27 -15.50 0.71 -19.10
CA GLN A 27 -14.62 -0.10 -19.96
C GLN A 27 -13.15 0.28 -19.79
N SER A 28 -12.83 1.57 -19.76
CA SER A 28 -11.44 2.04 -19.60
C SER A 28 -10.91 1.67 -18.23
N ILE A 29 -11.70 1.86 -17.18
CA ILE A 29 -11.32 1.46 -15.82
C ILE A 29 -11.09 -0.05 -15.73
N GLN A 30 -11.98 -0.88 -16.29
CA GLN A 30 -11.81 -2.33 -16.28
C GLN A 30 -10.55 -2.77 -17.05
N GLN A 31 -10.26 -2.13 -18.17
CA GLN A 31 -9.03 -2.36 -18.91
C GLN A 31 -7.80 -1.97 -18.07
N LEU A 32 -7.84 -0.83 -17.39
CA LEU A 32 -6.77 -0.41 -16.49
C LEU A 32 -6.55 -1.43 -15.36
N PHE A 33 -7.61 -1.93 -14.74
CA PHE A 33 -7.52 -2.94 -13.68
C PHE A 33 -6.86 -4.23 -14.16
N LYS A 34 -7.17 -4.65 -15.39
CA LYS A 34 -6.56 -5.81 -16.04
C LYS A 34 -5.07 -5.57 -16.30
N VAL A 35 -4.72 -4.43 -16.88
CA VAL A 35 -3.32 -4.09 -17.18
C VAL A 35 -2.49 -3.97 -15.90
N MET A 36 -3.05 -3.41 -14.83
CA MET A 36 -2.40 -3.30 -13.52
C MET A 36 -2.44 -4.59 -12.69
N ASN A 37 -3.14 -5.62 -13.15
CA ASN A 37 -3.33 -6.88 -12.44
C ASN A 37 -3.96 -6.73 -11.03
N ILE A 38 -4.89 -5.78 -10.85
CA ILE A 38 -5.46 -5.45 -9.52
C ILE A 38 -6.17 -6.65 -8.89
N GLU A 39 -6.93 -7.43 -9.68
CA GLU A 39 -7.58 -8.64 -9.19
C GLU A 39 -6.57 -9.65 -8.62
N LYS A 40 -5.47 -9.87 -9.35
CA LYS A 40 -4.40 -10.77 -8.92
C LYS A 40 -3.74 -10.27 -7.63
N ILE A 41 -3.40 -8.97 -7.57
CA ILE A 41 -2.81 -8.37 -6.37
C ILE A 41 -3.76 -8.48 -5.16
N THR A 42 -5.06 -8.28 -5.39
CA THR A 42 -6.10 -8.45 -4.37
C THR A 42 -6.12 -9.89 -3.86
N LEU A 43 -6.13 -10.87 -4.76
CA LEU A 43 -6.10 -12.29 -4.41
C LEU A 43 -4.82 -12.66 -3.63
N GLU A 44 -3.66 -12.20 -4.08
CA GLU A 44 -2.37 -12.45 -3.42
C GLU A 44 -2.34 -11.84 -2.01
N THR A 45 -2.88 -10.62 -1.85
CA THR A 45 -2.99 -9.95 -0.55
C THR A 45 -3.87 -10.76 0.42
N ILE A 46 -5.01 -11.25 -0.05
CA ILE A 46 -5.92 -12.10 0.73
C ILE A 46 -5.24 -13.42 1.12
N GLN A 47 -4.46 -14.02 0.21
CA GLN A 47 -3.72 -15.24 0.51
C GLN A 47 -2.62 -15.00 1.55
N HIS A 48 -1.98 -13.83 1.51
CA HIS A 48 -0.90 -13.47 2.42
C HIS A 48 -1.36 -13.29 3.88
N ILE A 49 -2.63 -12.91 4.10
CA ILE A 49 -3.18 -12.76 5.47
C ILE A 49 -3.67 -14.09 6.07
N LYS A 50 -3.82 -15.16 5.27
CA LYS A 50 -4.32 -16.45 5.75
C LYS A 50 -3.52 -17.03 6.94
N PRO A 51 -2.18 -17.00 6.97
CA PRO A 51 -1.41 -17.45 8.13
C PRO A 51 -1.70 -16.64 9.39
N GLN A 52 -1.92 -15.32 9.27
CA GLN A 52 -2.26 -14.47 10.41
C GLN A 52 -3.64 -14.81 10.98
N ILE A 53 -4.60 -15.14 10.12
CA ILE A 53 -5.92 -15.63 10.55
C ILE A 53 -5.79 -16.97 11.27
N ALA A 54 -4.95 -17.88 10.77
CA ALA A 54 -4.70 -19.17 11.42
C ALA A 54 -4.06 -18.98 12.80
N GLU A 55 -3.06 -18.12 12.92
CA GLU A 55 -2.44 -17.77 14.20
C GLU A 55 -3.45 -17.14 15.16
N GLN A 56 -4.30 -16.23 14.67
CA GLN A 56 -5.34 -15.61 15.49
C GLN A 56 -6.34 -16.66 16.02
N ALA A 57 -6.75 -17.62 15.19
CA ALA A 57 -7.61 -18.72 15.60
C ALA A 57 -6.95 -19.59 16.68
N ASP A 58 -5.66 -19.92 16.52
CA ASP A 58 -4.88 -20.65 17.53
C ASP A 58 -4.88 -19.91 18.87
N GLN A 59 -4.65 -18.60 18.86
CA GLN A 59 -4.68 -17.78 20.07
C GLN A 59 -6.06 -17.76 20.73
N MET A 60 -7.14 -17.68 19.93
CA MET A 60 -8.51 -17.75 20.46
C MET A 60 -8.76 -19.07 21.19
N VAL A 61 -8.36 -20.20 20.61
CA VAL A 61 -8.55 -21.51 21.25
C VAL A 61 -7.72 -21.60 22.52
N LYS A 62 -6.43 -21.21 22.49
CA LYS A 62 -5.55 -21.20 23.68
C LYS A 62 -6.13 -20.40 24.84
N MET A 63 -6.75 -19.25 24.58
CA MET A 63 -7.42 -18.46 25.61
C MET A 63 -8.61 -19.19 26.25
N VAL A 64 -9.38 -19.94 25.46
CA VAL A 64 -10.53 -20.70 25.95
C VAL A 64 -10.08 -21.91 26.78
N VAL A 65 -9.11 -22.67 26.29
CA VAL A 65 -8.63 -23.91 26.93
C VAL A 65 -7.62 -23.64 28.05
N LYS A 66 -7.07 -22.42 28.11
CA LYS A 66 -6.13 -21.93 29.12
C LYS A 66 -4.81 -22.72 29.21
N HIS A 67 -4.33 -23.19 28.06
CA HIS A 67 -3.00 -23.78 27.93
C HIS A 67 -2.42 -23.51 26.54
N ASP A 68 -1.09 -23.51 26.44
CA ASP A 68 -0.39 -23.06 25.23
C ASP A 68 -0.33 -24.12 24.14
N LYS A 69 -0.39 -25.41 24.51
CA LYS A 69 -0.17 -26.53 23.59
C LYS A 69 -1.47 -27.24 23.29
N LEU A 70 -2.10 -26.86 22.19
CA LEU A 70 -3.31 -27.48 21.69
C LEU A 70 -3.10 -28.98 21.43
N SER A 71 -4.04 -29.80 21.90
CA SER A 71 -4.21 -31.20 21.46
C SER A 71 -4.70 -31.26 20.01
N ASP A 72 -4.60 -32.42 19.36
CA ASP A 72 -5.06 -32.59 17.98
C ASP A 72 -6.55 -32.21 17.79
N LYS A 73 -7.39 -32.45 18.81
CA LYS A 73 -8.81 -32.08 18.77
C LYS A 73 -9.01 -30.57 18.85
N GLU A 74 -8.26 -29.89 19.72
CA GLU A 74 -8.31 -28.44 19.86
C GLU A 74 -7.72 -27.74 18.63
N GLN A 75 -6.63 -28.28 18.06
CA GLN A 75 -6.06 -27.79 16.80
C GLN A 75 -7.05 -27.92 15.63
N LYS A 76 -7.80 -29.03 15.58
CA LYS A 76 -8.86 -29.19 14.57
C LYS A 76 -9.95 -28.12 14.72
N VAL A 77 -10.35 -27.80 15.94
CA VAL A 77 -11.30 -26.70 16.20
C VAL A 77 -10.69 -25.36 15.80
N SER A 78 -9.42 -25.10 16.12
CA SER A 78 -8.71 -23.89 15.67
C SER A 78 -8.74 -23.74 14.14
N ASN A 79 -8.41 -24.81 13.41
CA ASN A 79 -8.45 -24.79 11.94
C ASN A 79 -9.86 -24.51 11.40
N GLN A 80 -10.91 -25.01 12.05
CA GLN A 80 -12.30 -24.71 11.68
C GLN A 80 -12.64 -23.23 11.90
N ILE A 81 -12.19 -22.65 13.01
CA ILE A 81 -12.34 -21.22 13.30
C ILE A 81 -11.60 -20.39 12.24
N ALA A 82 -10.34 -20.74 11.94
CA ALA A 82 -9.54 -20.07 10.92
C ALA A 82 -10.22 -20.12 9.54
N ASP A 83 -10.77 -21.27 9.14
CA ASP A 83 -11.50 -21.43 7.88
C ASP A 83 -12.78 -20.58 7.85
N GLN A 84 -13.51 -20.50 8.96
CA GLN A 84 -14.70 -19.64 9.07
C GLN A 84 -14.34 -18.17 8.96
N MET A 85 -13.31 -17.73 9.70
CA MET A 85 -12.81 -16.35 9.64
C MET A 85 -12.35 -16.01 8.22
N TYR A 86 -11.57 -16.88 7.57
CA TYR A 86 -11.10 -16.66 6.21
C TYR A 86 -12.27 -16.58 5.21
N LYS A 87 -13.26 -17.48 5.31
CA LYS A 87 -14.47 -17.41 4.46
C LYS A 87 -15.24 -16.11 4.67
N GLN A 88 -15.38 -15.68 5.93
CA GLN A 88 -16.02 -14.41 6.26
C GLN A 88 -15.22 -13.23 5.70
N THR A 89 -13.90 -13.25 5.75
CA THR A 89 -13.07 -12.22 5.10
C THR A 89 -13.39 -12.11 3.61
N LEU A 90 -13.49 -13.24 2.89
CA LEU A 90 -13.81 -13.26 1.46
C LEU A 90 -15.15 -12.61 1.12
N THR A 91 -16.13 -12.59 2.03
CA THR A 91 -17.44 -11.96 1.77
C THR A 91 -17.38 -10.43 1.75
N PHE A 92 -16.28 -9.82 2.20
CA PHE A 92 -16.15 -8.36 2.23
C PHE A 92 -15.03 -7.83 1.34
N ILE A 93 -13.97 -8.62 1.13
CA ILE A 93 -12.77 -8.15 0.42
C ILE A 93 -12.44 -8.94 -0.84
N SER A 94 -13.32 -9.83 -1.31
CA SER A 94 -13.10 -10.47 -2.62
C SER A 94 -13.12 -9.45 -3.75
N TRP A 95 -12.46 -9.76 -4.86
CA TRP A 95 -12.47 -8.88 -6.04
C TRP A 95 -13.88 -8.53 -6.52
N LYS A 96 -14.82 -9.49 -6.43
CA LYS A 96 -16.23 -9.26 -6.78
C LYS A 96 -16.86 -8.13 -5.96
N GLU A 97 -16.56 -8.05 -4.67
CA GLU A 97 -17.10 -7.01 -3.78
C GLU A 97 -16.33 -5.69 -3.91
N LEU A 98 -15.01 -5.75 -4.14
CA LEU A 98 -14.16 -4.56 -4.22
C LEU A 98 -14.19 -3.85 -5.58
N GLN A 99 -14.40 -4.58 -6.68
CA GLN A 99 -14.32 -4.00 -8.03
C GLN A 99 -15.28 -2.81 -8.24
N PRO A 100 -16.56 -2.86 -7.81
CA PRO A 100 -17.46 -1.71 -7.92
C PRO A 100 -16.97 -0.50 -7.12
N ILE A 101 -16.41 -0.72 -5.93
CA ILE A 101 -15.85 0.34 -5.08
C ILE A 101 -14.65 0.98 -5.77
N TYR A 102 -13.71 0.17 -6.27
CA TYR A 102 -12.59 0.67 -7.05
C TYR A 102 -13.05 1.47 -8.27
N THR A 103 -14.03 0.98 -9.02
CA THR A 103 -14.55 1.70 -10.18
C THR A 103 -15.12 3.06 -9.80
N GLN A 104 -15.89 3.15 -8.72
CA GLN A 104 -16.41 4.43 -8.24
C GLN A 104 -15.27 5.39 -7.87
N VAL A 105 -14.28 4.93 -7.10
CA VAL A 105 -13.13 5.75 -6.69
C VAL A 105 -12.35 6.26 -7.91
N TYR A 106 -12.13 5.41 -8.92
CA TYR A 106 -11.43 5.83 -10.15
C TYR A 106 -12.24 6.87 -10.94
N LYS A 107 -13.56 6.74 -11.03
CA LYS A 107 -14.43 7.74 -11.68
C LYS A 107 -14.42 9.10 -10.97
N GLU A 108 -14.33 9.08 -9.64
CA GLU A 108 -14.31 10.30 -8.82
C GLU A 108 -12.94 10.98 -8.78
N THR A 109 -11.86 10.21 -9.00
CA THR A 109 -10.48 10.69 -8.78
C THR A 109 -9.77 11.04 -10.07
N TYR A 110 -9.95 10.26 -11.12
CA TYR A 110 -9.21 10.41 -12.37
C TYR A 110 -10.10 10.93 -13.50
N THR A 111 -9.46 11.55 -14.48
CA THR A 111 -10.09 11.86 -15.77
C THR A 111 -9.91 10.70 -16.75
N GLN A 112 -10.74 10.65 -17.80
CA GLN A 112 -10.65 9.65 -18.86
C GLN A 112 -9.25 9.67 -19.49
N GLU A 113 -8.69 10.86 -19.73
CA GLU A 113 -7.35 11.04 -20.29
C GLU A 113 -6.26 10.47 -19.37
N GLU A 114 -6.38 10.65 -18.05
CA GLU A 114 -5.43 10.09 -17.08
C GLU A 114 -5.52 8.57 -16.97
N VAL A 115 -6.73 8.01 -17.07
CA VAL A 115 -6.93 6.56 -17.12
C VAL A 115 -6.32 5.98 -18.41
N GLU A 116 -6.53 6.63 -19.56
CA GLU A 116 -5.92 6.23 -20.83
C GLU A 116 -4.39 6.27 -20.78
N ALA A 117 -3.82 7.36 -20.25
CA ALA A 117 -2.37 7.48 -20.10
C ALA A 117 -1.77 6.37 -19.23
N GLN A 118 -2.47 5.97 -18.16
CA GLN A 118 -2.07 4.84 -17.33
C GLN A 118 -2.16 3.51 -18.09
N ILE A 119 -3.24 3.28 -18.84
CA ILE A 119 -3.39 2.08 -19.69
C ILE A 119 -2.24 2.00 -20.68
N ASP A 120 -1.96 3.09 -21.41
CA ASP A 120 -0.93 3.13 -22.44
C ASP A 120 0.45 2.80 -21.85
N PHE A 121 0.80 3.44 -20.74
CA PHE A 121 2.08 3.20 -20.09
C PHE A 121 2.20 1.78 -19.55
N TYR A 122 1.23 1.33 -18.75
CA TYR A 122 1.29 0.02 -18.10
C TYR A 122 1.10 -1.14 -19.09
N SER A 123 0.56 -0.91 -20.28
CA SER A 123 0.50 -1.92 -21.34
C SER A 123 1.86 -2.21 -21.99
N THR A 124 2.85 -1.34 -21.81
CA THR A 124 4.21 -1.57 -22.34
C THR A 124 4.95 -2.66 -21.55
N PRO A 125 5.93 -3.36 -22.15
CA PRO A 125 6.81 -4.29 -21.43
C PRO A 125 7.54 -3.63 -20.25
N THR A 126 7.93 -2.36 -20.41
CA THR A 126 8.58 -1.57 -19.36
C THR A 126 7.62 -1.23 -18.23
N GLY A 127 6.39 -0.80 -18.55
CA GLY A 127 5.34 -0.53 -17.57
C GLY A 127 4.99 -1.76 -16.74
N GLN A 128 4.83 -2.92 -17.38
CA GLN A 128 4.68 -4.21 -16.69
C GLN A 128 5.89 -4.56 -15.82
N SER A 129 7.11 -4.36 -16.32
CA SER A 129 8.32 -4.58 -15.52
C SER A 129 8.36 -3.67 -14.30
N ILE A 130 7.91 -2.42 -14.40
CA ILE A 130 7.88 -1.48 -13.27
C ILE A 130 6.85 -1.96 -12.25
N LEU A 131 5.59 -2.24 -12.66
CA LEU A 131 4.55 -2.77 -11.78
C LEU A 131 5.03 -3.98 -10.98
N ASN A 132 5.67 -4.95 -11.64
CA ASN A 132 6.18 -6.16 -11.00
C ASN A 132 7.38 -5.90 -10.06
N LYS A 133 8.17 -4.85 -10.31
CA LYS A 133 9.34 -4.51 -9.49
C LYS A 133 9.02 -3.55 -8.35
N THR A 134 7.92 -2.80 -8.39
CA THR A 134 7.53 -1.86 -7.33
C THR A 134 7.48 -2.54 -5.95
N PRO A 135 6.81 -3.70 -5.76
CA PRO A 135 6.85 -4.39 -4.46
C PRO A 135 8.26 -4.84 -4.05
N ILE A 136 9.10 -5.23 -5.01
CA ILE A 136 10.49 -5.65 -4.77
C ILE A 136 11.35 -4.47 -4.28
N VAL A 137 11.18 -3.29 -4.87
CA VAL A 137 11.86 -2.06 -4.44
C VAL A 137 11.46 -1.72 -3.01
N THR A 138 10.18 -1.77 -2.70
CA THR A 138 9.67 -1.54 -1.34
C THR A 138 10.27 -2.55 -0.35
N GLN A 139 10.24 -3.85 -0.68
CA GLN A 139 10.80 -4.91 0.17
C GLN A 139 12.30 -4.71 0.42
N LYS A 140 13.08 -4.43 -0.63
CA LYS A 140 14.53 -4.20 -0.50
C LYS A 140 14.83 -2.97 0.35
N THR A 141 14.04 -1.91 0.18
CA THR A 141 14.16 -0.69 0.98
C THR A 141 13.94 -0.99 2.46
N MET A 142 12.87 -1.72 2.81
CA MET A 142 12.61 -2.11 4.21
C MET A 142 13.73 -2.95 4.81
N VAL A 143 14.26 -3.93 4.07
CA VAL A 143 15.38 -4.77 4.53
C VAL A 143 16.63 -3.93 4.84
N MET A 144 17.00 -3.03 3.93
CA MET A 144 18.15 -2.14 4.13
C MET A 144 17.93 -1.20 5.31
N MET A 145 16.74 -0.64 5.46
CA MET A 145 16.39 0.23 6.58
C MET A 145 16.49 -0.51 7.92
N ASN A 146 15.97 -1.74 7.99
CA ASN A 146 16.06 -2.57 9.21
C ASN A 146 17.51 -2.84 9.62
N GLY A 147 18.41 -3.11 8.65
CA GLY A 147 19.84 -3.27 8.94
C GLY A 147 20.46 -2.00 9.54
N ARG A 148 20.10 -0.82 9.03
CA ARG A 148 20.57 0.47 9.59
C ARG A 148 20.04 0.71 10.99
N ILE A 149 18.77 0.40 11.25
CA ILE A 149 18.16 0.51 12.58
C ILE A 149 18.89 -0.41 13.57
N GLN A 150 19.15 -1.66 13.20
CA GLN A 150 19.89 -2.61 14.02
C GLN A 150 21.29 -2.10 14.36
N GLN A 151 22.03 -1.58 13.37
CA GLN A 151 23.35 -1.00 13.61
C GLN A 151 23.29 0.20 14.57
N ALA A 152 22.34 1.12 14.36
CA ALA A 152 22.17 2.27 15.23
C ALA A 152 21.86 1.87 16.69
N MET A 153 21.06 0.81 16.89
CA MET A 153 20.79 0.28 18.23
C MET A 153 22.04 -0.31 18.90
N LEU A 154 22.90 -1.00 18.14
CA LEU A 154 24.17 -1.53 18.65
C LEU A 154 25.13 -0.41 19.05
N ASP A 155 25.28 0.60 18.19
CA ASP A 155 26.13 1.77 18.44
C ASP A 155 25.63 2.53 19.68
N GLN A 156 24.33 2.73 19.80
CA GLN A 156 23.71 3.34 20.97
C GLN A 156 24.01 2.54 22.26
N SER A 157 23.88 1.21 22.23
CA SER A 157 24.20 0.35 23.37
C SER A 157 25.67 0.48 23.79
N SER A 158 26.59 0.52 22.82
CA SER A 158 28.03 0.71 23.07
C SER A 158 28.33 2.07 23.70
N ASN A 159 27.74 3.14 23.16
CA ASN A 159 27.90 4.49 23.69
C ASN A 159 27.37 4.60 25.12
N LEU A 160 26.20 4.03 25.41
CA LEU A 160 25.63 4.00 26.75
C LEU A 160 26.53 3.24 27.75
N LYS A 161 27.09 2.09 27.36
CA LYS A 161 28.05 1.36 28.19
C LYS A 161 29.28 2.21 28.53
N THR A 162 29.78 2.97 27.56
CA THR A 162 30.93 3.86 27.76
C THR A 162 30.61 4.97 28.76
N LEU A 163 29.45 5.61 28.62
CA LEU A 163 28.99 6.65 29.56
C LEU A 163 28.81 6.10 30.98
N PHE A 164 28.22 4.90 31.14
CA PHE A 164 28.09 4.27 32.45
C PHE A 164 29.46 3.97 33.09
N LYS A 165 30.44 3.51 32.31
CA LYS A 165 31.80 3.31 32.81
C LYS A 165 32.43 4.62 33.30
N GLN A 166 32.26 5.72 32.57
CA GLN A 166 32.75 7.03 32.99
C GLN A 166 32.10 7.50 34.31
N LEU A 167 30.79 7.29 34.46
CA LEU A 167 30.09 7.62 35.71
C LEU A 167 30.62 6.82 36.91
N ASP A 168 30.91 5.54 36.72
CA ASP A 168 31.49 4.69 37.76
C ASP A 168 32.92 5.11 38.13
N GLU A 169 33.72 5.57 37.17
CA GLU A 169 35.06 6.11 37.41
C GLU A 169 35.00 7.42 38.20
N LEU A 170 34.10 8.35 37.85
CA LEU A 170 33.91 9.61 38.59
C LEU A 170 33.54 9.36 40.06
N LYS A 171 32.56 8.49 40.32
CA LYS A 171 32.16 8.12 41.69
C LYS A 171 33.32 7.60 42.55
N ARG A 172 34.21 6.81 41.95
CA ARG A 172 35.39 6.25 42.65
C ARG A 172 36.45 7.31 42.93
N THR A 173 36.53 8.35 42.10
CA THR A 173 37.54 9.40 42.22
C THR A 173 37.12 10.44 43.27
N ASP A 174 35.83 10.75 43.38
CA ASP A 174 35.27 11.67 44.39
C ASP A 174 35.17 11.06 45.81
N SER A 175 35.40 9.74 45.96
CA SER A 175 35.39 9.04 47.26
C SER A 175 36.78 8.97 47.93
N LYS A 176 37.79 9.67 47.38
CA LYS A 176 39.14 9.81 47.95
C LYS A 176 39.40 11.23 48.41
#